data_AF-G1Q2D8-F1
#
_entry.id   AF-G1Q2D8-F1
#
_cell.length_a   1.000
_cell.length_b   1.000
_cell.length_c   1.000
_cell.angle_alpha   90.00
_cell.angle_beta   90.00
_cell.angle_gamma   90.00
#
_symmetry.space_group_name_H-M   'P 1'
#
loop_
_entity.id
_entity.type
_entity.pdbx_description
1 polymer ?
#
loop_
_entity_poly.entity_id
_entity_poly.type
_entity_poly.pdbx_seq_one_letter_code
_entity_poly.pdbx_strand_id
1 'polypeptide(L)'
;MVHCGCVLFRKYGNFVDNLRLFTRGGSGGMGYPRLGGEGGKGGDVWVVAQKKMTLKQLKDKYPQKRFVAGEGANSRVSALKGSKGKDCEIPAPVGISVTDENGKVIGELNKEQDRILVAEGGLGGKFLTNFLPLKGQRRIIHLDLKLIADVGLVG
;
A
#
# COMPACT_ATOMS: atom_id res chain seq x y z
N MET A 1 24.27 -1.91 35.83
CA MET A 1 23.38 -0.76 35.59
C MET A 1 23.09 -0.68 34.10
N VAL A 2 22.01 -1.32 33.64
CA VAL A 2 21.29 -1.01 32.40
C VAL A 2 19.95 -1.74 32.47
N HIS A 3 18.91 -0.99 32.83
CA HIS A 3 17.52 -1.41 32.79
C HIS A 3 17.12 -1.57 31.31
N CYS A 4 17.01 -2.82 30.85
CA CYS A 4 16.42 -3.11 29.55
C CYS A 4 14.90 -2.95 29.72
N GLY A 5 14.38 -1.80 29.29
CA GLY A 5 12.97 -1.46 29.34
C GLY A 5 12.14 -2.51 28.61
N CYS A 6 11.44 -3.31 29.39
CA CYS A 6 10.45 -4.27 28.92
C CYS A 6 9.31 -3.45 28.27
N VAL A 7 9.31 -3.37 26.94
CA VAL A 7 8.19 -2.77 26.19
C VAL A 7 6.98 -3.65 26.44
N LEU A 8 6.10 -3.20 27.34
CA LEU A 8 4.80 -3.80 27.59
C LEU A 8 3.98 -3.75 26.28
N PHE A 9 4.04 -4.83 25.50
CA PHE A 9 2.97 -5.16 24.57
C PHE A 9 1.76 -5.55 25.41
N ARG A 10 0.98 -4.53 25.72
CA ARG A 10 -0.30 -4.61 26.42
C ARG A 10 -1.26 -5.43 25.55
N LYS A 11 -1.24 -6.76 25.72
CA LYS A 11 -2.22 -7.68 25.14
C LYS A 11 -3.57 -7.45 25.81
N TYR A 12 -4.38 -6.56 25.24
CA TYR A 12 -5.83 -6.59 25.46
C TYR A 12 -6.47 -7.48 24.40
N GLY A 13 -7.43 -8.31 24.83
CA GLY A 13 -7.90 -9.49 24.11
C GLY A 13 -8.52 -9.19 22.75
N ASN A 14 -8.25 -10.07 21.78
CA ASN A 14 -9.00 -10.29 20.52
C ASN A 14 -9.51 -9.06 19.76
N PHE A 15 -8.93 -7.88 19.92
CA PHE A 15 -9.23 -6.69 19.12
C PHE A 15 -7.95 -6.31 18.38
N VAL A 16 -8.06 -6.18 17.05
CA VAL A 16 -6.91 -5.88 16.19
C VAL A 16 -7.02 -4.43 15.79
N ASP A 17 -6.38 -3.57 16.58
CA ASP A 17 -6.31 -2.12 16.35
C ASP A 17 -5.23 -1.74 15.37
N ASN A 18 -4.11 -2.47 15.41
CA ASN A 18 -2.96 -2.26 14.55
C ASN A 18 -2.79 -3.43 13.57
N LEU A 19 -2.63 -3.09 12.30
CA LEU A 19 -2.26 -4.05 11.26
C LEU A 19 -1.05 -3.55 10.46
N ARG A 20 0.06 -4.26 10.59
CA ARG A 20 1.25 -4.06 9.74
C ARG A 20 1.04 -4.74 8.38
N LEU A 21 1.18 -3.99 7.30
CA LEU A 21 1.05 -4.48 5.92
C LEU A 21 2.31 -4.20 5.12
N PHE A 22 2.66 -5.14 4.24
CA PHE A 22 3.73 -4.99 3.26
C PHE A 22 3.12 -4.55 1.93
N THR A 23 3.42 -3.33 1.52
CA THR A 23 2.96 -2.79 0.24
C THR A 23 4.11 -2.64 -0.75
N ARG A 24 3.85 -2.97 -2.01
CA ARG A 24 4.80 -2.78 -3.10
C ARG A 24 4.08 -2.32 -4.36
N GLY A 25 4.46 -1.15 -4.86
CA GLY A 25 4.06 -0.69 -6.18
C GLY A 25 4.55 -1.63 -7.29
N GLY A 26 3.82 -1.68 -8.39
CA GLY A 26 4.19 -2.47 -9.55
C GLY A 26 5.50 -1.97 -10.15
N SER A 27 6.31 -2.87 -10.70
CA SER A 27 7.49 -2.48 -11.46
C SER A 27 7.08 -1.78 -12.76
N GLY A 28 7.83 -0.79 -13.22
CA GLY A 28 7.64 -0.23 -14.55
C GLY A 28 7.99 -1.25 -15.64
N GLY A 29 7.35 -1.13 -16.80
CA GLY A 29 7.67 -1.93 -17.98
C GLY A 29 8.93 -1.42 -18.68
N MET A 30 9.66 -2.33 -19.33
CA MET A 30 10.86 -2.00 -20.11
C MET A 30 10.49 -1.24 -21.39
N GLY A 31 11.23 -0.17 -21.69
CA GLY A 31 11.11 0.57 -22.95
C GLY A 31 11.86 -0.11 -24.09
N TYR A 32 11.54 0.26 -25.33
CA TYR A 32 12.17 -0.28 -26.53
C TYR A 32 13.07 0.79 -27.19
N PRO A 33 14.36 0.87 -26.84
CA PRO A 33 15.24 1.99 -27.22
C PRO A 33 15.40 2.14 -28.74
N ARG A 34 15.43 1.02 -29.49
CA ARG A 34 15.65 1.04 -30.95
C ARG A 34 14.51 1.69 -31.74
N LEU A 35 13.29 1.71 -31.20
CA LEU A 35 12.11 2.27 -31.84
C LEU A 35 11.47 3.41 -31.01
N GLY A 36 12.15 3.86 -29.95
CA GLY A 36 11.62 4.87 -29.05
C GLY A 36 10.40 4.42 -28.23
N GLY A 37 10.20 3.11 -28.05
CA GLY A 37 9.05 2.59 -27.31
C GLY A 37 9.10 2.91 -25.82
N GLU A 38 8.00 3.41 -25.26
CA GLU A 38 7.83 3.73 -23.84
C GLU A 38 7.18 2.58 -23.07
N GLY A 39 7.85 2.11 -22.02
CA GLY A 39 7.31 1.09 -21.13
C GLY A 39 6.15 1.64 -20.29
N GLY A 40 5.22 0.76 -19.92
CA GLY A 40 4.07 1.12 -19.10
C GLY A 40 4.45 1.45 -17.67
N LYS A 41 3.72 2.36 -17.01
CA LYS A 41 3.88 2.61 -15.57
C LYS A 41 3.39 1.38 -14.79
N GLY A 42 4.09 1.02 -13.71
CA GLY A 42 3.59 0.04 -12.75
C GLY A 42 2.32 0.53 -12.05
N GLY A 43 1.53 -0.41 -11.56
CA GLY A 43 0.34 -0.12 -10.77
C GLY A 43 0.69 0.50 -9.42
N ASP A 44 -0.20 1.35 -8.92
CA ASP A 44 -0.11 2.04 -7.65
C ASP A 44 -0.86 1.23 -6.56
N VAL A 45 -0.41 1.34 -5.30
CA VAL A 45 -1.10 0.73 -4.16
C VAL A 45 -1.84 1.79 -3.37
N TRP A 46 -3.16 1.60 -3.27
CA TRP A 46 -4.08 2.49 -2.59
C TRP A 46 -4.69 1.81 -1.39
N VAL A 47 -4.90 2.55 -0.31
CA VAL A 47 -5.78 2.11 0.79
C VAL A 47 -7.09 2.86 0.64
N VAL A 48 -8.20 2.13 0.64
CA VAL A 48 -9.54 2.67 0.38
C VAL A 48 -10.44 2.41 1.59
N ALA A 49 -11.07 3.47 2.11
CA ALA A 49 -11.96 3.37 3.25
C ALA A 49 -13.33 2.76 2.85
N GLN A 50 -13.74 1.73 3.56
CA GLN A 50 -15.01 1.02 3.38
C GLN A 50 -15.70 0.81 4.73
N LYS A 51 -16.91 1.34 4.88
CA LYS A 51 -17.67 1.30 6.16
C LYS A 51 -18.08 -0.09 6.62
N LYS A 52 -18.27 -1.03 5.69
CA LYS A 52 -18.68 -2.41 6.00
C LYS A 52 -17.49 -3.33 6.34
N MET A 53 -16.25 -2.85 6.20
CA MET A 53 -15.05 -3.65 6.39
C MET A 53 -14.55 -3.50 7.83
N THR A 54 -14.05 -4.59 8.43
CA THR A 54 -13.35 -4.55 9.74
C THR A 54 -11.90 -5.02 9.59
N LEU A 55 -11.01 -4.58 10.49
CA LEU A 55 -9.60 -5.00 10.47
C LEU A 55 -9.41 -6.51 10.66
N LYS A 56 -10.30 -7.16 11.42
CA LYS A 56 -10.30 -8.62 11.57
C LYS A 56 -10.54 -9.29 10.22
N GLN A 57 -11.61 -8.92 9.51
CA GLN A 57 -11.91 -9.44 8.18
C GLN A 57 -10.77 -9.20 7.18
N LEU A 58 -10.10 -8.04 7.27
CA LEU A 58 -8.92 -7.75 6.43
C LEU A 58 -7.77 -8.74 6.72
N LYS A 59 -7.49 -8.98 8.01
CA LYS A 59 -6.46 -9.93 8.44
C LYS A 59 -6.80 -11.37 8.01
N ASP A 60 -8.06 -11.78 8.15
CA ASP A 60 -8.53 -13.11 7.76
C ASP A 60 -8.48 -13.31 6.23
N LYS A 61 -8.87 -12.29 5.46
CA LYS A 61 -8.84 -12.34 3.99
C LYS A 61 -7.42 -12.33 3.42
N TYR A 62 -6.48 -11.67 4.10
CA TYR A 62 -5.10 -11.53 3.64
C TYR A 62 -4.09 -12.00 4.70
N PRO A 63 -3.95 -13.32 4.92
CA PRO A 63 -3.07 -13.87 5.94
C PRO A 63 -1.60 -13.52 5.71
N GLN A 64 -1.19 -13.38 4.44
CA GLN A 64 0.17 -12.99 4.06
C GLN A 64 0.47 -11.49 4.26
N LYS A 65 -0.56 -10.65 4.47
CA LYS A 65 -0.44 -9.19 4.67
C LYS A 65 0.42 -8.48 3.61
N ARG A 66 0.48 -9.04 2.41
CA ARG A 66 1.32 -8.57 1.31
C ARG A 66 0.46 -8.14 0.14
N PHE A 67 0.59 -6.87 -0.24
CA PHE A 67 -0.14 -6.25 -1.33
C PHE A 67 0.86 -5.76 -2.37
N VAL A 68 0.78 -6.32 -3.57
CA VAL A 68 1.69 -5.99 -4.67
C VAL A 68 0.86 -5.59 -5.87
N ALA A 69 1.04 -4.35 -6.35
CA ALA A 69 0.38 -3.88 -7.56
C ALA A 69 0.96 -4.54 -8.82
N GLY A 70 0.15 -4.57 -9.87
CA GLY A 70 0.51 -5.19 -11.15
C GLY A 70 1.65 -4.45 -11.84
N GLU A 71 2.51 -5.20 -12.51
CA GLU A 71 3.63 -4.63 -13.25
C GLU A 71 3.17 -3.95 -14.55
N GLY A 72 3.91 -2.93 -14.98
CA GLY A 72 3.69 -2.24 -16.24
C GLY A 72 4.10 -3.13 -17.41
N ALA A 73 3.37 -3.05 -18.53
CA ALA A 73 3.70 -3.84 -19.70
C ALA A 73 4.96 -3.30 -20.41
N ASN A 74 5.78 -4.21 -20.92
CA ASN A 74 6.95 -3.85 -21.73
C ASN A 74 6.52 -3.35 -23.11
N SER A 75 7.27 -2.41 -23.65
CA SER A 75 7.18 -2.04 -25.07
C SER A 75 7.63 -3.19 -25.96
N ARG A 76 6.95 -3.36 -27.09
CA ARG A 76 7.29 -4.34 -28.12
C ARG A 76 7.29 -3.67 -29.48
N VAL A 77 7.85 -4.35 -30.48
CA VAL A 77 7.90 -3.86 -31.87
C VAL A 77 6.49 -3.55 -32.41
N SER A 78 5.49 -4.36 -32.05
CA SER A 78 4.09 -4.14 -32.44
C SER A 78 3.34 -3.11 -31.59
N ALA A 79 3.84 -2.78 -30.40
CA ALA A 79 3.19 -1.90 -29.43
C ALA A 79 4.26 -1.08 -28.70
N LEU A 80 4.59 0.08 -29.28
CA LEU A 80 5.64 0.95 -28.76
C LEU A 80 5.31 1.49 -27.37
N LYS A 81 4.03 1.63 -27.02
CA LYS A 81 3.58 2.08 -25.70
C LYS A 81 3.07 0.92 -24.85
N GLY A 82 3.71 0.69 -23.71
CA GLY A 82 3.27 -0.29 -22.72
C GLY A 82 2.05 0.18 -21.92
N SER A 83 1.13 -0.74 -21.65
CA SER A 83 -0.03 -0.52 -20.80
C SER A 83 0.35 -0.33 -19.32
N LYS A 84 -0.44 0.49 -18.60
CA LYS A 84 -0.31 0.64 -17.15
C LYS A 84 -0.59 -0.70 -16.46
N GLY A 85 0.20 -1.02 -15.44
CA GLY A 85 -0.07 -2.14 -14.53
C GLY A 85 -1.37 -1.93 -13.74
N LYS A 86 -1.98 -3.03 -13.29
CA LYS A 86 -3.20 -2.99 -12.48
C LYS A 86 -2.91 -2.40 -11.11
N ASP A 87 -3.70 -1.40 -10.71
CA ASP A 87 -3.61 -0.82 -9.36
C ASP A 87 -4.12 -1.82 -8.32
N CYS A 88 -3.57 -1.75 -7.10
CA CYS A 88 -4.01 -2.58 -5.99
C CYS A 88 -4.70 -1.73 -4.92
N GLU A 89 -5.95 -2.06 -4.64
CA GLU A 89 -6.75 -1.39 -3.61
C GLU A 89 -6.84 -2.29 -2.36
N ILE A 90 -6.44 -1.73 -1.23
CA ILE A 90 -6.49 -2.36 0.08
C ILE A 90 -7.71 -1.81 0.80
N PRO A 91 -8.76 -2.62 1.02
CA PRO A 91 -9.93 -2.16 1.76
C PRO A 91 -9.57 -1.99 3.24
N ALA A 92 -9.89 -0.83 3.83
CA ALA A 92 -9.71 -0.57 5.25
C ALA A 92 -10.99 0.03 5.85
N PRO A 93 -11.27 -0.14 7.16
CA PRO A 93 -12.37 0.57 7.79
C PRO A 93 -12.17 2.09 7.74
N VAL A 94 -13.27 2.83 7.88
CA VAL A 94 -13.24 4.28 8.12
C VAL A 94 -12.67 4.58 9.52
N GLY A 95 -12.05 5.75 9.67
CA GLY A 95 -11.41 6.17 10.92
C GLY A 95 -10.04 5.49 11.15
N ILE A 96 -9.31 5.19 10.07
CA ILE A 96 -7.99 4.56 10.17
C ILE A 96 -6.87 5.55 9.82
N SER A 97 -5.79 5.49 10.59
CA SER A 97 -4.56 6.25 10.35
C SER A 97 -3.55 5.35 9.67
N VAL A 98 -2.97 5.84 8.57
CA VAL A 98 -1.93 5.12 7.83
C VAL A 98 -0.57 5.74 8.15
N THR A 99 0.30 4.94 8.74
CA THR A 99 1.63 5.36 9.17
C THR A 99 2.70 4.55 8.44
N ASP A 100 3.81 5.20 8.08
CA ASP A 100 4.99 4.54 7.51
C ASP A 100 5.76 3.75 8.60
N GLU A 101 6.70 2.90 8.19
CA GLU A 101 7.56 2.16 9.13
C GLU A 101 8.37 3.08 10.06
N ASN A 102 8.67 4.30 9.60
CA ASN A 102 9.38 5.33 10.38
C ASN A 102 8.50 6.07 11.39
N GLY A 103 7.22 5.72 11.54
CA GLY A 103 6.27 6.42 12.40
C GLY A 103 5.72 7.73 11.81
N LYS A 104 6.04 8.04 10.54
CA LYS A 104 5.51 9.21 9.83
C LYS A 104 4.10 8.92 9.34
N VAL A 105 3.13 9.75 9.74
CA VAL A 105 1.75 9.64 9.26
C VAL A 105 1.72 10.00 7.77
N ILE A 106 1.24 9.06 6.95
CA ILE A 106 1.03 9.26 5.50
C ILE A 106 -0.29 9.99 5.28
N GLY A 107 -1.32 9.61 6.05
CA GLY A 107 -2.62 10.28 6.07
C GLY A 107 -3.65 9.47 6.86
N GLU A 108 -4.86 10.02 6.97
CA GLU A 108 -5.99 9.41 7.67
C GLU A 108 -7.18 9.26 6.72
N LEU A 109 -7.90 8.15 6.84
CA LEU A 109 -9.10 7.84 6.07
C LEU A 109 -10.32 8.06 6.95
N ASN A 110 -10.96 9.22 6.82
CA ASN A 110 -12.04 9.65 7.71
C ASN A 110 -13.43 9.46 7.09
N LYS A 111 -13.56 9.51 5.76
CA LYS A 111 -14.82 9.35 5.04
C LYS A 111 -14.85 8.04 4.25
N GLU A 112 -16.06 7.57 3.95
CA GLU A 112 -16.25 6.43 3.06
C GLU A 112 -15.70 6.75 1.66
N GLN A 113 -15.04 5.78 1.03
CA GLN A 113 -14.40 5.90 -0.29
C GLN A 113 -13.20 6.86 -0.34
N ASP A 114 -12.76 7.40 0.79
CA ASP A 114 -11.46 8.07 0.85
C ASP A 114 -10.38 7.07 0.42
N ARG A 115 -9.41 7.56 -0.35
CA ARG A 115 -8.29 6.76 -0.83
C ARG A 115 -6.98 7.48 -0.57
N ILE A 116 -6.00 6.73 -0.07
CA ILE A 116 -4.64 7.25 0.15
C ILE A 116 -3.67 6.43 -0.67
N LEU A 117 -2.77 7.12 -1.38
CA LEU A 117 -1.67 6.50 -2.09
C LEU A 117 -0.60 6.11 -1.08
N VAL A 118 -0.29 4.82 -1.02
CA VAL A 118 0.63 4.30 -0.02
C VAL A 118 1.95 3.85 -0.62
N ALA A 119 1.91 3.27 -1.81
CA ALA A 119 3.10 2.93 -2.57
C ALA A 119 2.91 3.30 -4.04
N GLU A 120 3.83 4.11 -4.56
CA GLU A 120 3.83 4.50 -5.97
C GLU A 120 4.33 3.37 -6.87
N GLY A 121 3.65 3.18 -8.00
CA GLY A 121 4.10 2.32 -9.08
C GLY A 121 5.33 2.88 -9.78
N GLY A 122 6.22 1.99 -10.18
CA GLY A 122 7.47 2.35 -10.85
C GLY A 122 7.22 3.00 -12.20
N LEU A 123 8.05 4.00 -12.53
CA LEU A 123 8.02 4.62 -13.86
C LEU A 123 8.46 3.60 -14.92
N GLY A 124 7.73 3.55 -16.03
CA GLY A 124 8.12 2.75 -17.18
C GLY A 124 9.34 3.34 -17.89
N GLY A 125 10.03 2.50 -18.65
CA GLY A 125 11.20 2.92 -19.42
C GLY A 125 10.85 3.93 -20.50
N LYS A 126 11.31 5.17 -20.37
CA LYS A 126 11.10 6.25 -21.34
C LYS A 126 12.44 6.89 -21.70
N PHE A 127 12.44 7.84 -22.63
CA PHE A 127 13.63 8.60 -23.00
C PHE A 127 14.36 9.19 -21.77
N LEU A 128 13.59 9.77 -20.83
CA LEU A 128 14.10 10.31 -19.55
C LEU A 128 14.84 9.28 -18.68
N THR A 129 14.45 8.01 -18.73
CA THR A 129 15.04 6.93 -17.93
C THR A 129 15.97 6.03 -18.75
N ASN A 130 16.45 6.51 -19.91
CA ASN A 130 17.23 5.71 -20.85
C ASN A 130 16.56 4.38 -21.23
N PHE A 131 15.22 4.38 -21.36
CA PHE A 131 14.39 3.21 -21.64
C PHE A 131 14.43 2.10 -20.57
N LEU A 132 15.07 2.36 -19.43
CA LEU A 132 15.12 1.44 -18.31
C LEU A 132 13.92 1.68 -17.36
N PRO A 133 13.25 0.61 -16.92
CA PRO A 133 12.16 0.73 -15.96
C PRO A 133 12.69 1.03 -14.56
N LEU A 134 11.90 1.77 -13.79
CA LEU A 134 12.11 1.92 -12.36
C LEU A 134 11.26 0.90 -11.59
N LYS A 135 11.80 0.46 -10.46
CA LYS A 135 11.07 -0.42 -9.53
C LYS A 135 10.01 0.40 -8.80
N GLY A 136 8.84 -0.22 -8.56
CA GLY A 136 7.82 0.38 -7.71
C GLY A 136 8.29 0.55 -6.27
N GLN A 137 7.73 1.54 -5.60
CA GLN A 137 8.06 1.84 -4.21
C GLN A 137 7.68 0.66 -3.33
N ARG A 138 8.60 0.22 -2.47
CA ARG A 138 8.30 -0.75 -1.43
C ARG A 138 8.17 -0.02 -0.11
N ARG A 139 7.04 -0.19 0.55
CA ARG A 139 6.76 0.47 1.82
C ARG A 139 6.03 -0.46 2.77
N ILE A 140 6.45 -0.42 4.02
CA ILE A 140 5.78 -1.13 5.10
C ILE A 140 4.92 -0.10 5.81
N ILE A 141 3.64 -0.40 5.94
CA ILE A 141 2.69 0.51 6.58
C ILE A 141 2.07 -0.12 7.81
N HIS A 142 1.68 0.75 8.72
CA HIS A 142 0.90 0.43 9.89
C HIS A 142 -0.46 1.10 9.73
N LEU A 143 -1.50 0.28 9.84
CA LEU A 143 -2.87 0.74 9.88
C LEU A 143 -3.31 0.73 11.33
N ASP A 144 -3.62 1.90 11.86
CA ASP A 144 -4.04 2.10 13.26
C ASP A 144 -5.47 2.63 13.30
N LEU A 145 -6.38 1.83 13.86
CA LEU A 145 -7.77 2.25 14.02
C LEU A 145 -7.85 3.33 15.10
N LYS A 146 -8.37 4.50 14.73
CA LYS A 146 -8.69 5.57 15.68
C LYS A 146 -10.05 5.24 16.28
N LEU A 147 -10.06 4.34 17.26
CA LEU A 147 -11.26 4.06 18.04
C LEU A 147 -11.69 5.35 18.75
N ILE A 148 -12.85 5.88 18.37
CA ILE A 148 -13.70 6.57 19.32
C ILE A 148 -14.31 5.43 20.12
N ALA A 149 -13.94 5.28 21.39
CA ALA A 149 -14.46 4.22 22.24
C ALA A 149 -15.97 4.43 22.47
N ASP A 150 -16.82 3.97 21.56
CA ASP A 150 -18.29 3.95 21.73
C ASP A 150 -18.77 2.85 22.67
N VAL A 151 -17.86 2.02 23.19
CA VAL A 151 -18.18 1.01 24.21
C VAL A 151 -17.18 1.09 25.35
N GLY A 152 -17.25 2.19 26.10
CA GLY A 152 -16.92 2.16 27.52
C GLY A 152 -18.05 1.43 28.23
N LEU A 153 -17.82 0.17 28.61
CA LEU A 153 -18.69 -0.54 29.56
C LEU A 153 -18.78 0.30 30.83
N VAL A 154 -19.94 0.91 31.05
CA VAL A 154 -20.33 1.51 32.32
C VAL A 154 -21.40 0.59 32.91
N GLY A 155 -21.07 -0.05 34.04
CA GLY A 155 -22.03 -0.66 34.95
C GLY A 155 -22.61 -1.99 34.53
#